data_AF-A0A8J5N406-F1
#
_entry.id   AF-A0A8J5N406-F1
#
_cell.length_a   1.000
_cell.length_b   1.000
_cell.length_c   1.000
_cell.angle_alpha   90.00
_cell.angle_beta   90.00
_cell.angle_gamma   90.00
#
_symmetry.space_group_name_H-M   'P 1'
#
loop_
_entity.id
_entity.type
_entity.pdbx_description
1 polymer ?
#
loop_
_entity_poly.entity_id
_entity_poly.type
_entity_poly.pdbx_seq_one_letter_code
_entity_poly.pdbx_strand_id
1 'polypeptide(L)'
;MLGCSRLFRSQPRRAVAHFTPTTVGGVGGRVEVYQVSPLDHVKLSINLTLPRGNAAAFGIDNFAIGDRISCTGLSRRFYEPWYVDLDLTPAPQQGTKDLYPAGDLSGKFGTLISLKEAAATLTDPTITLFGEHSVIGRGVAVYDPSWRVVGCADLKSEVPQVNAVAVFSGAISGVLRLSQPMDSIFSETIVYLRLYRTGGKDSAGHTWHIHTQSLDENGKCSSAGGHFNPFFTNLTDRQKYNGTPLPHTAYEVGDLHGKHGEVTIPGPRTSQRDLSSGRYQWTDEWLPLLGEASVLNKALVVHDADGDAARVACANIVMEEITG
;
A
#
# COMPACT_ATOMS: atom_id res chain seq x y z
N MET A 1 -38.66 -8.68 -7.90
CA MET A 1 -38.05 -7.44 -8.43
C MET A 1 -36.63 -7.79 -8.80
N LEU A 2 -36.30 -7.85 -10.09
CA LEU A 2 -34.91 -7.99 -10.57
C LEU A 2 -34.26 -6.62 -10.36
N GLY A 3 -33.17 -6.55 -9.58
CA GLY A 3 -32.75 -5.35 -8.85
C GLY A 3 -32.52 -4.08 -9.69
N CYS A 4 -32.57 -2.93 -9.02
CA CYS A 4 -32.11 -1.64 -9.53
C CYS A 4 -30.96 -1.14 -8.65
N SER A 5 -30.02 -0.39 -9.24
CA SER A 5 -28.91 0.23 -8.51
C SER A 5 -28.61 1.61 -9.09
N ARG A 6 -27.98 2.46 -8.29
CA ARG A 6 -27.57 3.80 -8.71
C ARG A 6 -26.28 3.68 -9.51
N LEU A 7 -26.24 4.30 -10.69
CA LEU A 7 -24.99 4.48 -11.43
C LEU A 7 -24.19 5.60 -10.79
N PHE A 8 -22.95 5.31 -10.41
CA PHE A 8 -22.02 6.29 -9.88
C PHE A 8 -21.07 6.73 -10.98
N ARG A 9 -20.95 8.05 -11.16
CA ARG A 9 -19.91 8.60 -12.02
C ARG A 9 -18.58 8.49 -11.29
N SER A 10 -17.60 7.83 -11.89
CA SER A 10 -16.23 7.82 -11.38
C SER A 10 -15.75 9.27 -11.27
N GLN A 11 -15.28 9.64 -10.07
CA GLN A 11 -14.77 10.98 -9.80
C GLN A 11 -13.26 11.00 -10.10
N PRO A 12 -12.73 12.13 -10.61
CA PRO A 12 -11.30 12.32 -10.69
C PRO A 12 -10.64 12.16 -9.32
N ARG A 13 -9.44 11.60 -9.31
CA ARG A 13 -8.65 11.41 -8.10
C ARG A 13 -7.47 12.34 -8.08
N ARG A 14 -7.15 12.80 -6.87
CA ARG A 14 -6.03 13.69 -6.60
C ARG A 14 -5.35 13.27 -5.32
N ALA A 15 -4.02 13.21 -5.34
CA ALA A 15 -3.22 13.01 -4.15
C ALA A 15 -2.03 13.95 -4.14
N VAL A 16 -1.65 14.42 -2.94
CA VAL A 16 -0.59 15.42 -2.77
C VAL A 16 0.37 14.99 -1.69
N ALA A 17 1.66 15.01 -2.02
CA ALA A 17 2.77 14.85 -1.10
C ALA A 17 3.33 16.23 -0.76
N HIS A 18 3.08 16.69 0.47
CA HIS A 18 3.56 17.97 0.97
C HIS A 18 4.90 17.81 1.71
N PHE A 19 5.98 18.31 1.11
CA PHE A 19 7.30 18.34 1.71
C PHE A 19 7.41 19.55 2.64
N THR A 20 7.44 19.27 3.95
CA THR A 20 7.59 20.31 4.98
C THR A 20 8.99 20.16 5.60
N PRO A 21 9.92 21.11 5.36
CA PRO A 21 11.27 21.02 5.92
C PRO A 21 11.22 21.03 7.45
N THR A 22 11.78 20.00 8.09
CA THR A 22 11.91 19.92 9.56
C THR A 22 13.23 20.52 10.07
N THR A 23 14.16 20.81 9.16
CA THR A 23 15.45 21.44 9.45
C THR A 23 15.74 22.54 8.44
N VAL A 24 16.58 23.50 8.85
CA VAL A 24 17.04 24.57 7.95
C VAL A 24 17.75 23.95 6.74
N GLY A 25 17.26 24.29 5.54
CA GLY A 25 17.75 23.75 4.28
C GLY A 25 17.26 22.35 3.92
N GLY A 26 16.21 21.84 4.55
CA GLY A 26 15.52 20.62 4.11
C GLY A 26 14.72 20.83 2.81
N VAL A 27 14.37 19.73 2.14
CA VAL A 27 13.52 19.76 0.94
C VAL A 27 12.12 20.25 1.30
N GLY A 28 11.61 21.21 0.53
CA GLY A 28 10.26 21.75 0.71
C GLY A 28 9.45 21.74 -0.59
N GLY A 29 8.14 21.98 -0.49
CA GLY A 29 7.25 22.11 -1.64
C GLY A 29 6.22 21.00 -1.71
N ARG A 30 5.81 20.61 -2.92
CA ARG A 30 4.83 19.53 -3.13
C ARG A 30 5.04 18.77 -4.43
N VAL A 31 4.62 17.50 -4.39
CA VAL A 31 4.39 16.67 -5.58
C VAL A 31 2.92 16.30 -5.59
N GLU A 32 2.25 16.51 -6.72
CA GLU A 32 0.82 16.30 -6.90
C GLU A 32 0.58 15.37 -8.08
N VAL A 33 -0.35 14.44 -7.89
CA VAL A 33 -0.81 13.51 -8.93
C VAL A 33 -2.32 13.67 -9.10
N TYR A 34 -2.77 13.69 -10.35
CA TYR A 34 -4.17 13.85 -10.71
C TYR A 34 -4.53 12.94 -11.88
N GLN A 35 -5.65 12.23 -11.77
CA GLN A 35 -6.14 11.33 -12.81
C GLN A 35 -7.66 11.44 -12.94
N VAL A 36 -8.14 11.64 -14.16
CA VAL A 36 -9.56 11.90 -14.43
C VAL A 36 -10.40 10.63 -14.32
N SER A 37 -9.89 9.52 -14.86
CA SER A 37 -10.51 8.21 -14.81
C SER A 37 -9.43 7.11 -14.84
N PRO A 38 -9.78 5.85 -14.56
CA PRO A 38 -8.83 4.73 -14.66
C PRO A 38 -8.18 4.55 -16.04
N LEU A 39 -8.77 5.12 -17.10
CA LEU A 39 -8.27 5.01 -18.48
C LEU A 39 -7.38 6.19 -18.89
N ASP A 40 -7.36 7.27 -18.11
CA ASP A 40 -6.55 8.45 -18.39
C ASP A 40 -5.16 8.29 -17.78
N HIS A 41 -4.13 8.85 -18.43
CA HIS A 41 -2.81 8.93 -17.84
C HIS A 41 -2.80 9.90 -16.64
N VAL A 42 -1.88 9.65 -15.70
CA VAL A 42 -1.70 10.52 -14.54
C VAL A 42 -1.01 11.81 -14.97
N LYS A 43 -1.57 12.95 -14.57
CA LYS A 43 -0.91 14.25 -14.61
C LYS A 43 -0.10 14.42 -13.32
N LEU A 44 1.19 14.63 -13.45
CA LEU A 44 2.14 14.82 -12.37
C LEU A 44 2.59 16.28 -12.33
N SER A 45 2.39 16.97 -11.21
CA SER A 45 2.89 18.32 -10.97
C SER A 45 3.94 18.30 -9.87
N ILE A 46 5.15 18.77 -10.19
CA ILE A 46 6.29 18.82 -9.27
C ILE A 46 6.56 20.30 -9.00
N ASN A 47 6.69 20.66 -7.73
CA ASN A 47 7.17 21.96 -7.30
C ASN A 47 7.97 21.76 -6.00
N LEU A 48 9.29 21.60 -6.14
CA LEU A 48 10.20 21.33 -5.05
C LEU A 48 11.26 22.41 -4.92
N THR A 49 11.58 22.77 -3.68
CA THR A 49 12.71 23.61 -3.29
C THR A 49 13.80 22.72 -2.71
N LEU A 50 15.04 22.90 -3.17
CA LEU A 50 16.19 22.05 -2.90
C LEU A 50 17.37 22.90 -2.38
N PRO A 51 17.26 23.51 -1.18
CA PRO A 51 18.15 24.62 -0.79
C PRO A 51 19.63 24.24 -0.67
N ARG A 52 19.92 22.97 -0.34
CA ARG A 52 21.28 22.44 -0.21
C ARG A 52 21.93 22.08 -1.55
N GLY A 53 21.16 22.00 -2.64
CA GLY A 53 21.66 21.59 -3.96
C GLY A 53 22.28 20.19 -4.01
N ASN A 54 22.02 19.36 -3.01
CA ASN A 54 22.56 18.00 -2.89
C ASN A 54 21.52 16.91 -3.18
N ALA A 55 20.36 17.27 -3.73
CA ALA A 55 19.40 16.28 -4.22
C ALA A 55 19.89 15.70 -5.55
N ALA A 56 19.65 14.41 -5.76
CA ALA A 56 20.06 13.69 -6.95
C ALA A 56 18.90 12.93 -7.58
N ALA A 57 18.14 12.19 -6.78
CA ALA A 57 17.01 11.40 -7.26
C ALA A 57 15.75 11.65 -6.42
N PHE A 58 14.61 11.28 -6.96
CA PHE A 58 13.31 11.31 -6.32
C PHE A 58 12.36 10.33 -7.00
N GLY A 59 11.40 9.84 -6.23
CA GLY A 59 10.41 8.90 -6.72
C GLY A 59 9.45 8.44 -5.63
N ILE A 60 8.50 7.59 -6.02
CA ILE A 60 7.48 7.00 -5.16
C ILE A 60 8.03 5.67 -4.64
N ASP A 61 7.99 5.46 -3.33
CA ASP A 61 8.45 4.27 -2.61
C ASP A 61 7.34 3.21 -2.53
N ASN A 62 7.72 1.97 -2.25
CA ASN A 62 6.76 0.90 -1.98
C ASN A 62 5.89 1.17 -0.73
N PHE A 63 6.36 1.93 0.25
CA PHE A 63 5.59 2.15 1.49
C PHE A 63 5.30 3.63 1.76
N ALA A 64 4.25 3.87 2.54
CA ALA A 64 4.10 5.12 3.28
C ALA A 64 5.33 5.39 4.17
N ILE A 65 5.62 6.67 4.43
CA ILE A 65 6.76 7.09 5.26
C ILE A 65 6.61 6.68 6.73
N GLY A 66 5.37 6.44 7.20
CA GLY A 66 5.02 6.12 8.58
C GLY A 66 5.17 7.31 9.53
N ASP A 67 6.39 7.83 9.66
CA ASP A 67 6.72 9.05 10.40
C ASP A 67 7.33 10.09 9.44
N ARG A 68 6.69 11.26 9.39
CA ARG A 68 7.08 12.41 8.55
C ARG A 68 8.47 12.95 8.87
N ILE A 69 8.93 12.79 10.11
CA ILE A 69 10.19 13.40 10.58
C ILE A 69 11.38 12.50 10.24
N SER A 70 11.26 11.19 10.48
CA SER A 70 12.36 10.25 10.32
C SER A 70 12.41 9.52 8.97
N CYS A 71 11.35 9.59 8.15
CA CYS A 71 11.22 8.87 6.88
C CYS A 71 11.53 7.36 6.99
N THR A 72 11.39 6.79 8.19
CA THR A 72 11.85 5.43 8.54
C THR A 72 10.96 4.34 7.94
N GLY A 73 9.75 4.68 7.52
CA GLY A 73 8.83 3.75 6.86
C GLY A 73 9.22 3.39 5.43
N LEU A 74 10.08 4.17 4.77
CA LEU A 74 10.48 3.92 3.38
C LEU A 74 11.24 2.59 3.23
N SER A 75 11.07 1.94 2.07
CA SER A 75 11.90 0.81 1.64
C SER A 75 13.21 1.24 1.00
N ARG A 76 13.29 2.49 0.54
CA ARG A 76 14.35 3.01 -0.33
C ARG A 76 14.42 2.28 -1.68
N ARG A 77 13.29 1.73 -2.09
CA ARG A 77 13.09 1.10 -3.40
C ARG A 77 11.88 1.77 -4.03
N PHE A 78 12.01 2.12 -5.30
CA PHE A 78 10.89 2.68 -6.03
C PHE A 78 9.77 1.64 -6.15
N TYR A 79 8.54 2.13 -6.13
CA TYR A 79 7.36 1.32 -6.35
C TYR A 79 7.43 0.65 -7.72
N GLU A 80 7.29 -0.67 -7.77
CA GLU A 80 7.40 -1.42 -9.02
C GLU A 80 6.43 -2.60 -9.07
N PRO A 81 5.22 -2.40 -9.62
CA PRO A 81 4.22 -3.45 -9.77
C PRO A 81 4.31 -4.23 -11.09
N TRP A 82 5.15 -3.82 -12.04
CA TRP A 82 5.17 -4.34 -13.42
C TRP A 82 6.32 -5.32 -13.70
N TYR A 83 7.11 -5.66 -12.67
CA TYR A 83 8.29 -6.53 -12.76
C TYR A 83 9.33 -6.07 -13.77
N VAL A 84 9.55 -4.74 -13.87
CA VAL A 84 10.65 -4.19 -14.66
C VAL A 84 11.99 -4.79 -14.23
N ASP A 85 12.77 -5.23 -15.22
CA ASP A 85 14.14 -5.71 -15.00
C ASP A 85 15.06 -4.52 -14.67
N LEU A 86 15.48 -4.47 -13.41
CA LEU A 86 16.34 -3.40 -12.90
C LEU A 86 17.73 -3.40 -13.54
N ASP A 87 18.20 -4.55 -14.04
CA ASP A 87 19.51 -4.65 -14.70
C ASP A 87 19.48 -4.08 -16.12
N LEU A 88 18.29 -4.00 -16.73
CA LEU A 88 18.06 -3.45 -18.06
C LEU A 88 17.51 -2.02 -18.05
N THR A 89 17.29 -1.45 -16.86
CA THR A 89 16.78 -0.08 -16.72
C THR A 89 17.78 0.92 -17.31
N PRO A 90 17.40 1.72 -18.33
CA PRO A 90 18.31 2.66 -18.98
C PRO A 90 18.75 3.79 -18.04
N ALA A 91 19.79 4.53 -18.42
CA ALA A 91 20.13 5.76 -17.72
C ALA A 91 18.95 6.76 -17.75
N PRO A 92 18.83 7.69 -16.78
CA PRO A 92 17.72 8.63 -16.72
C PRO A 92 17.44 9.35 -18.03
N GLN A 93 16.17 9.39 -18.43
CA GLN A 93 15.64 9.98 -19.66
C GLN A 93 16.11 9.32 -20.98
N GLN A 94 16.80 8.18 -20.94
CA GLN A 94 17.27 7.48 -22.15
C GLN A 94 16.37 6.33 -22.61
N GLY A 95 15.31 6.01 -21.86
CA GLY A 95 14.33 4.98 -22.19
C GLY A 95 12.90 5.50 -22.33
N THR A 96 12.02 4.64 -22.83
CA THR A 96 10.57 4.83 -22.70
C THR A 96 10.15 4.63 -21.23
N LYS A 97 9.00 5.19 -20.82
CA LYS A 97 8.64 5.30 -19.39
C LYS A 97 8.39 3.95 -18.72
N ASP A 98 8.02 2.95 -19.50
CA ASP A 98 7.78 1.55 -19.14
C ASP A 98 9.07 0.76 -18.86
N LEU A 99 10.25 1.28 -19.25
CA LEU A 99 11.55 0.64 -18.95
C LEU A 99 12.08 0.99 -17.55
N TYR A 100 11.34 1.76 -16.76
CA TYR A 100 11.72 2.18 -15.41
C TYR A 100 10.71 1.69 -14.41
N PRO A 101 11.12 1.52 -13.14
CA PRO A 101 10.18 1.31 -12.07
C PRO A 101 9.03 2.34 -12.09
N ALA A 102 7.79 1.92 -11.87
CA ALA A 102 6.64 2.82 -11.91
C ALA A 102 6.83 4.05 -10.98
N GLY A 103 7.46 3.86 -9.82
CA GLY A 103 7.80 4.92 -8.89
C GLY A 103 9.05 5.73 -9.22
N ASP A 104 9.88 5.32 -10.19
CA ASP A 104 11.13 6.02 -10.51
C ASP A 104 10.89 7.26 -11.38
N LEU A 105 10.57 8.37 -10.71
CA LEU A 105 10.34 9.66 -11.37
C LEU A 105 11.64 10.26 -11.93
N SER A 106 12.79 9.95 -11.34
CA SER A 106 14.09 10.47 -11.81
C SER A 106 14.56 9.78 -13.07
N GLY A 107 14.48 8.45 -13.12
CA GLY A 107 14.75 7.66 -14.30
C GLY A 107 13.85 8.10 -15.46
N LYS A 108 12.55 8.27 -15.19
CA LYS A 108 11.59 8.71 -16.20
C LYS A 108 11.78 10.16 -16.65
N PHE A 109 11.89 11.12 -15.74
CA PHE A 109 11.72 12.54 -16.08
C PHE A 109 12.95 13.40 -15.87
N GLY A 110 14.05 12.84 -15.38
CA GLY A 110 15.31 13.54 -15.15
C GLY A 110 15.66 13.64 -13.67
N THR A 111 16.96 13.73 -13.40
CA THR A 111 17.51 13.80 -12.05
C THR A 111 17.35 15.20 -11.43
N LEU A 112 17.54 15.30 -10.11
CA LEU A 112 17.55 16.57 -9.37
C LEU A 112 18.96 17.16 -9.21
N ILE A 113 19.96 16.55 -9.84
CA ILE A 113 21.37 16.94 -9.70
C ILE A 113 21.55 18.40 -10.12
N SER A 114 22.24 19.17 -9.27
CA SER A 114 22.54 20.59 -9.49
C SER A 114 21.33 21.53 -9.55
N LEU A 115 20.12 21.05 -9.21
CA LEU A 115 18.93 21.89 -9.13
C LEU A 115 18.79 22.50 -7.73
N LYS A 116 18.44 23.79 -7.68
CA LYS A 116 17.97 24.47 -6.45
C LYS A 116 16.46 24.47 -6.33
N GLU A 117 15.77 24.33 -7.46
CA GLU A 117 14.33 24.25 -7.58
C GLU A 117 14.00 23.27 -8.71
N ALA A 118 12.92 22.51 -8.56
CA ALA A 118 12.40 21.63 -9.59
C ALA A 118 10.92 21.91 -9.76
N ALA A 119 10.53 22.39 -10.94
CA ALA A 119 9.15 22.70 -11.29
C ALA A 119 8.81 22.09 -12.65
N ALA A 120 7.81 21.22 -12.70
CA ALA A 120 7.38 20.59 -13.94
C ALA A 120 5.91 20.15 -13.88
N THR A 121 5.26 20.12 -15.04
CA THR A 121 3.98 19.43 -15.22
C THR A 121 4.16 18.39 -16.32
N LEU A 122 3.92 17.14 -15.96
CA LEU A 122 4.29 15.96 -16.75
C LEU A 122 3.08 15.02 -16.86
N THR A 123 3.16 14.09 -17.79
CA THR A 123 2.19 13.01 -17.93
C THR A 123 2.92 11.68 -17.76
N ASP A 124 2.38 10.82 -16.91
CA ASP A 124 2.97 9.54 -16.57
C ASP A 124 1.97 8.40 -16.85
N PRO A 125 2.25 7.54 -17.83
CA PRO A 125 1.35 6.43 -18.17
C PRO A 125 1.61 5.18 -17.29
N THR A 126 2.66 5.14 -16.46
CA THR A 126 3.05 3.92 -15.75
C THR A 126 2.64 3.88 -14.27
N ILE A 127 2.03 4.97 -13.78
CA ILE A 127 1.40 5.05 -12.46
C ILE A 127 -0.10 5.29 -12.61
N THR A 128 -0.87 4.93 -11.59
CA THR A 128 -2.32 5.10 -11.53
C THR A 128 -2.74 5.52 -10.12
N LEU A 129 -3.90 6.15 -10.00
CA LEU A 129 -4.63 6.47 -8.77
C LEU A 129 -5.84 5.56 -8.55
N PHE A 130 -6.09 4.62 -9.47
CA PHE A 130 -7.19 3.66 -9.45
C PHE A 130 -6.66 2.22 -9.52
N GLY A 131 -7.46 1.29 -9.01
CA GLY A 131 -7.21 -0.15 -9.05
C GLY A 131 -6.08 -0.59 -8.11
N GLU A 132 -5.76 -1.88 -8.20
CA GLU A 132 -4.76 -2.57 -7.37
C GLU A 132 -3.36 -1.91 -7.36
N HIS A 133 -3.01 -1.19 -8.43
CA HIS A 133 -1.70 -0.56 -8.57
C HIS A 133 -1.64 0.91 -8.19
N SER A 134 -2.68 1.44 -7.53
CA SER A 134 -2.74 2.83 -7.09
C SER A 134 -1.49 3.24 -6.29
N VAL A 135 -0.98 4.45 -6.55
CA VAL A 135 0.14 5.06 -5.81
C VAL A 135 -0.33 5.88 -4.59
N ILE A 136 -1.64 6.02 -4.38
CA ILE A 136 -2.18 6.73 -3.22
C ILE A 136 -1.75 6.02 -1.93
N GLY A 137 -1.34 6.79 -0.93
CA GLY A 137 -0.87 6.29 0.35
C GLY A 137 0.57 5.80 0.36
N ARG A 138 1.31 5.90 -0.75
CA ARG A 138 2.75 5.62 -0.80
C ARG A 138 3.57 6.88 -0.53
N GLY A 139 4.81 6.72 -0.07
CA GLY A 139 5.73 7.83 0.19
C GLY A 139 6.42 8.31 -1.07
N VAL A 140 6.56 9.62 -1.25
CA VAL A 140 7.51 10.23 -2.19
C VAL A 140 8.78 10.55 -1.41
N ALA A 141 9.92 10.14 -1.94
CA ALA A 141 11.23 10.37 -1.33
C ALA A 141 12.15 11.12 -2.28
N VAL A 142 13.02 11.96 -1.70
CA VAL A 142 14.12 12.65 -2.38
C VAL A 142 15.42 12.16 -1.77
N TYR A 143 16.37 11.79 -2.62
CA TYR A 143 17.64 11.18 -2.28
C TYR A 143 18.82 12.07 -2.68
N ASP A 144 19.88 12.05 -1.88
CA ASP A 144 21.19 12.59 -2.27
C ASP A 144 21.98 11.60 -3.15
N PRO A 145 23.16 11.98 -3.70
CA PRO A 145 24.00 11.07 -4.50
C PRO A 145 24.45 9.79 -3.78
N SER A 146 24.34 9.74 -2.45
CA SER A 146 24.65 8.58 -1.62
C SER A 146 23.39 7.79 -1.24
N TRP A 147 22.26 7.99 -1.92
CA TRP A 147 20.98 7.33 -1.67
C TRP A 147 20.42 7.55 -0.25
N ARG A 148 20.84 8.62 0.43
CA ARG A 148 20.25 9.00 1.72
C ARG A 148 19.03 9.86 1.47
N VAL A 149 17.96 9.59 2.21
CA VAL A 149 16.72 10.38 2.15
C VAL A 149 16.98 11.77 2.72
N VAL A 150 16.79 12.81 1.90
CA VAL A 150 16.92 14.23 2.27
C VAL A 150 15.57 14.96 2.34
N GLY A 151 14.50 14.30 1.91
CA GLY A 151 13.13 14.74 2.09
C GLY A 151 12.15 13.61 1.79
N CYS A 152 11.02 13.58 2.47
CA CYS A 152 9.95 12.64 2.18
C CYS A 152 8.57 13.21 2.51
N ALA A 153 7.53 12.71 1.86
CA ALA A 153 6.13 13.02 2.15
C ALA A 153 5.19 11.95 1.57
N ASP A 154 4.09 11.62 2.24
CA ASP A 154 3.09 10.67 1.71
C ASP A 154 2.21 11.31 0.63
N LEU A 155 1.91 10.57 -0.44
CA LEU A 155 0.85 10.90 -1.39
C LEU A 155 -0.51 10.69 -0.73
N LYS A 156 -1.03 11.74 -0.08
CA LYS A 156 -2.32 11.67 0.61
C LYS A 156 -3.45 12.04 -0.32
N SER A 157 -4.51 11.24 -0.32
CA SER A 157 -5.78 11.63 -0.92
C SER A 157 -6.31 12.89 -0.24
N GLU A 158 -6.92 13.79 -1.01
CA GLU A 158 -7.62 14.97 -0.45
C GLU A 158 -8.99 14.61 0.11
N VAL A 159 -9.49 13.40 -0.18
CA VAL A 159 -10.75 12.88 0.38
C VAL A 159 -10.51 12.37 1.81
N PRO A 160 -11.36 12.74 2.78
CA PRO A 160 -11.34 12.14 4.11
C PRO A 160 -11.35 10.62 4.05
N GLN A 161 -10.60 9.96 4.93
CA GLN A 161 -10.45 8.51 4.96
C GLN A 161 -11.13 7.94 6.21
N VAL A 162 -11.78 6.79 6.07
CA VAL A 162 -12.01 5.88 7.20
C VAL A 162 -10.75 5.08 7.40
N ASN A 163 -10.23 5.08 8.62
CA ASN A 163 -9.07 4.28 9.00
C ASN A 163 -9.49 3.17 9.96
N ALA A 164 -8.88 2.00 9.78
CA ALA A 164 -9.05 0.87 10.69
C ALA A 164 -7.71 0.25 11.01
N VAL A 165 -7.60 -0.33 12.20
CA VAL A 165 -6.39 -0.95 12.71
C VAL A 165 -6.69 -2.32 13.31
N ALA A 166 -5.78 -3.27 13.10
CA ALA A 166 -5.77 -4.54 13.83
C ALA A 166 -4.37 -4.75 14.40
N VAL A 167 -4.27 -4.87 15.73
CA VAL A 167 -2.98 -5.01 16.43
C VAL A 167 -2.79 -6.46 16.84
N PHE A 168 -1.74 -7.08 16.32
CA PHE A 168 -1.35 -8.44 16.67
C PHE A 168 -0.39 -8.43 17.85
N SER A 169 -0.66 -9.28 18.84
CA SER A 169 0.19 -9.48 20.01
C SER A 169 0.43 -10.97 20.24
N GLY A 170 1.67 -11.35 20.55
CA GLY A 170 2.04 -12.73 20.88
C GLY A 170 3.26 -13.21 20.10
N ALA A 171 3.28 -14.51 19.75
CA ALA A 171 4.38 -15.12 19.00
C ALA A 171 4.59 -14.45 17.63
N ILE A 172 3.49 -14.09 16.97
CA ILE A 172 3.45 -13.19 15.82
C ILE A 172 2.84 -11.88 16.29
N SER A 173 3.58 -10.79 16.17
CA SER A 173 3.17 -9.45 16.57
C SER A 173 3.26 -8.49 15.39
N GLY A 174 2.52 -7.39 15.45
CA GLY A 174 2.44 -6.50 14.29
C GLY A 174 1.16 -5.69 14.22
N VAL A 175 0.92 -5.12 13.05
CA VAL A 175 -0.22 -4.24 12.81
C VAL A 175 -0.70 -4.36 11.36
N LEU A 176 -2.02 -4.45 11.21
CA LEU A 176 -2.74 -4.15 9.98
C LEU A 176 -3.27 -2.72 10.10
N ARG A 177 -3.11 -1.91 9.05
CA ARG A 177 -3.84 -0.64 8.87
C ARG A 177 -4.57 -0.66 7.54
N LEU A 178 -5.83 -0.24 7.58
CA LEU A 178 -6.69 -0.11 6.43
C LEU A 178 -7.12 1.35 6.30
N SER A 179 -7.13 1.89 5.08
CA SER A 179 -7.61 3.25 4.81
C SER A 179 -8.47 3.24 3.55
N GLN A 180 -9.73 3.70 3.67
CA GLN A 180 -10.66 3.81 2.55
C GLN A 180 -11.18 5.25 2.43
N PRO A 181 -11.18 5.86 1.23
CA PRO A 181 -11.84 7.14 1.00
C PRO A 181 -13.34 7.11 1.35
N MET A 182 -13.82 8.16 2.01
CA MET A 182 -15.22 8.28 2.46
C MET A 182 -16.22 8.65 1.37
N ASP A 183 -15.74 8.98 0.17
CA ASP A 183 -16.58 9.45 -0.94
C ASP A 183 -17.39 8.34 -1.62
N SER A 184 -16.94 7.08 -1.51
CA SER A 184 -17.62 5.93 -2.10
C SER A 184 -17.33 4.65 -1.34
N ILE A 185 -18.37 3.83 -1.13
CA ILE A 185 -18.23 2.47 -0.57
C ILE A 185 -17.45 1.53 -1.50
N PHE A 186 -17.32 1.91 -2.78
CA PHE A 186 -16.58 1.18 -3.81
C PHE A 186 -15.16 1.73 -4.01
N SER A 187 -14.75 2.75 -3.24
CA SER A 187 -13.35 3.18 -3.26
C SER A 187 -12.47 2.06 -2.70
N GLU A 188 -11.28 1.91 -3.27
CA GLU A 188 -10.32 0.89 -2.90
C GLU A 188 -9.78 1.18 -1.50
N THR A 189 -9.44 0.12 -0.79
CA THR A 189 -8.87 0.17 0.54
C THR A 189 -7.37 -0.04 0.44
N ILE A 190 -6.60 0.91 0.96
CA ILE A 190 -5.16 0.74 1.15
C ILE A 190 -4.95 -0.23 2.30
N VAL A 191 -4.20 -1.31 2.05
CA VAL A 191 -3.91 -2.37 3.01
C VAL A 191 -2.42 -2.30 3.37
N TYR A 192 -2.09 -1.82 4.56
CA TYR A 192 -0.74 -1.89 5.11
C TYR A 192 -0.66 -2.99 6.16
N LEU A 193 0.24 -3.95 5.96
CA LEU A 193 0.47 -5.02 6.93
C LEU A 193 1.94 -5.03 7.35
N ARG A 194 2.18 -5.08 8.65
CA ARG A 194 3.50 -5.35 9.21
C ARG A 194 3.41 -6.44 10.24
N LEU A 195 4.06 -7.57 10.00
CA LEU A 195 4.13 -8.70 10.93
C LEU A 195 5.59 -9.05 11.21
N TYR A 196 5.86 -9.57 12.39
CA TYR A 196 7.15 -10.13 12.77
C TYR A 196 6.95 -11.15 13.89
N ARG A 197 7.87 -12.12 13.97
CA ARG A 197 7.88 -13.06 15.09
C ARG A 197 8.66 -12.47 16.26
N THR A 198 8.13 -12.62 17.47
CA THR A 198 8.83 -12.20 18.69
C THR A 198 9.99 -13.14 19.05
N GLY A 199 10.00 -14.35 18.48
CA GLY A 199 11.10 -15.31 18.57
C GLY A 199 11.11 -16.31 17.40
N GLY A 200 12.19 -17.09 17.30
CA GLY A 200 12.38 -18.08 16.25
C GLY A 200 12.97 -17.52 14.94
N LYS A 201 13.00 -18.37 13.92
CA LYS A 201 13.47 -18.04 12.56
C LYS A 201 12.33 -17.48 11.71
N ASP A 202 12.66 -16.88 10.57
CA ASP A 202 11.70 -16.48 9.55
C ASP A 202 10.79 -17.65 9.16
N SER A 203 9.52 -17.37 8.92
CA SER A 203 8.52 -18.32 8.40
C SER A 203 7.79 -17.74 7.19
N ALA A 204 7.39 -18.59 6.26
CA ALA A 204 6.80 -18.18 4.98
C ALA A 204 5.58 -19.05 4.65
N GLY A 205 4.88 -18.74 3.56
CA GLY A 205 3.69 -19.49 3.14
C GLY A 205 2.48 -19.28 4.04
N HIS A 206 2.41 -18.15 4.76
CA HIS A 206 1.28 -17.87 5.62
C HIS A 206 0.09 -17.36 4.79
N THR A 207 -1.03 -18.08 4.86
CA THR A 207 -2.32 -17.59 4.36
C THR A 207 -2.99 -16.72 5.42
N TRP A 208 -3.87 -15.83 4.99
CA TRP A 208 -4.46 -14.82 5.88
C TRP A 208 -5.81 -14.36 5.35
N HIS A 209 -6.79 -14.32 6.25
CA HIS A 209 -8.18 -14.08 5.90
C HIS A 209 -8.87 -13.25 6.98
N ILE A 210 -9.85 -12.44 6.58
CA ILE A 210 -10.78 -11.81 7.52
C ILE A 210 -11.95 -12.75 7.72
N HIS A 211 -12.28 -12.98 8.99
CA HIS A 211 -13.31 -13.90 9.41
C HIS A 211 -14.60 -13.19 9.83
N THR A 212 -15.70 -13.93 9.96
CA THR A 212 -17.03 -13.35 10.15
C THR A 212 -17.25 -12.65 11.49
N GLN A 213 -16.56 -13.08 12.55
CA GLN A 213 -16.74 -12.58 13.92
C GLN A 213 -15.50 -11.83 14.41
N SER A 214 -15.71 -10.92 15.36
CA SER A 214 -14.63 -10.47 16.24
C SER A 214 -14.16 -11.61 17.15
N LEU A 215 -12.96 -11.46 17.68
CA LEU A 215 -12.43 -12.30 18.74
C LEU A 215 -13.28 -12.15 20.01
N ASP A 216 -13.40 -13.25 20.75
CA ASP A 216 -14.05 -13.27 22.06
C ASP A 216 -13.25 -12.47 23.10
N GLU A 217 -13.80 -12.35 24.31
CA GLU A 217 -13.15 -11.68 25.45
C GLU A 217 -11.78 -12.26 25.82
N ASN A 218 -11.49 -13.49 25.39
CA ASN A 218 -10.21 -14.17 25.62
C ASN A 218 -9.23 -14.01 24.44
N GLY A 219 -9.62 -13.34 23.36
CA GLY A 219 -8.79 -13.12 22.17
C GLY A 219 -8.49 -14.39 21.38
N LYS A 220 -9.32 -15.44 21.49
CA LYS A 220 -9.01 -16.74 20.85
C LYS A 220 -9.30 -16.71 19.35
N CYS A 221 -8.30 -17.03 18.52
CA CYS A 221 -8.47 -17.06 17.06
C CYS A 221 -9.54 -18.06 16.58
N SER A 222 -9.84 -19.09 17.36
CA SER A 222 -10.91 -20.05 17.05
C SER A 222 -12.31 -19.43 17.11
N SER A 223 -12.52 -18.34 17.85
CA SER A 223 -13.83 -17.68 17.97
C SER A 223 -14.20 -16.87 16.73
N ALA A 224 -13.24 -16.60 15.83
CA ALA A 224 -13.45 -15.70 14.69
C ALA A 224 -14.48 -16.22 13.66
N GLY A 225 -14.88 -17.50 13.73
CA GLY A 225 -15.83 -18.10 12.78
C GLY A 225 -15.20 -18.49 11.45
N GLY A 226 -16.01 -18.55 10.38
CA GLY A 226 -15.57 -18.84 9.01
C GLY A 226 -15.03 -17.59 8.29
N HIS A 227 -14.60 -17.74 7.04
CA HIS A 227 -14.16 -16.59 6.24
C HIS A 227 -15.31 -15.63 5.96
N PHE A 228 -15.01 -14.34 5.89
CA PHE A 228 -16.00 -13.32 5.61
C PHE A 228 -16.35 -13.27 4.13
N ASN A 229 -17.51 -13.85 3.80
CA ASN A 229 -18.03 -13.98 2.43
C ASN A 229 -19.49 -13.49 2.34
N PRO A 230 -19.74 -12.16 2.42
CA PRO A 230 -21.09 -11.61 2.45
C PRO A 230 -21.87 -11.79 1.14
N PHE A 231 -21.17 -12.11 0.04
CA PHE A 231 -21.76 -12.26 -1.29
C PHE A 231 -21.84 -13.72 -1.77
N PHE A 232 -21.52 -14.68 -0.89
CA PHE A 232 -21.56 -16.11 -1.19
C PHE A 232 -20.75 -16.50 -2.44
N THR A 233 -19.56 -15.90 -2.61
CA THR A 233 -18.63 -16.21 -3.71
C THR A 233 -18.38 -17.71 -3.77
N ASN A 234 -18.58 -18.32 -4.95
CA ASN A 234 -18.41 -19.76 -5.14
C ASN A 234 -16.93 -20.14 -5.32
N LEU A 235 -16.35 -20.76 -4.28
CA LEU A 235 -14.95 -21.17 -4.28
C LEU A 235 -14.65 -22.41 -5.13
N THR A 236 -15.65 -23.23 -5.43
CA THR A 236 -15.45 -24.45 -6.23
C THR A 236 -15.16 -24.12 -7.70
N ASP A 237 -15.83 -23.09 -8.24
CA ASP A 237 -15.59 -22.65 -9.61
C ASP A 237 -14.21 -21.99 -9.78
N ARG A 238 -13.67 -21.39 -8.70
CA ARG A 238 -12.32 -20.78 -8.70
C ARG A 238 -11.23 -21.80 -9.01
N GLN A 239 -11.37 -23.06 -8.59
CA GLN A 239 -10.37 -24.10 -8.87
C GLN A 239 -10.12 -24.30 -10.38
N LYS A 240 -11.09 -23.94 -11.23
CA LYS A 240 -10.98 -23.98 -12.69
C LYS A 240 -10.02 -22.93 -13.25
N TYR A 241 -9.71 -21.89 -12.48
CA TYR A 241 -8.87 -20.76 -12.88
C TYR A 241 -7.53 -20.73 -12.14
N ASN A 242 -7.10 -21.87 -11.58
CA ASN A 242 -5.86 -21.96 -10.82
C ASN A 242 -4.66 -21.45 -11.65
N GLY A 243 -3.87 -20.53 -11.10
CA GLY A 243 -2.73 -19.89 -11.78
C GLY A 243 -3.08 -18.69 -12.67
N THR A 244 -4.35 -18.29 -12.80
CA THR A 244 -4.74 -17.07 -13.53
C THR A 244 -4.98 -15.92 -12.54
N PRO A 245 -4.40 -14.72 -12.76
CA PRO A 245 -4.79 -13.53 -12.01
C PRO A 245 -6.28 -13.23 -12.21
N LEU A 246 -7.02 -13.15 -11.11
CA LEU A 246 -8.45 -12.83 -11.13
C LEU A 246 -8.67 -11.47 -10.46
N PRO A 247 -9.69 -10.70 -10.87
CA PRO A 247 -10.03 -9.46 -10.18
C PRO A 247 -10.38 -9.75 -8.72
N HIS A 248 -10.12 -8.79 -7.83
CA HIS A 248 -10.42 -8.92 -6.39
C HIS A 248 -11.88 -9.32 -6.08
N THR A 249 -12.82 -8.96 -6.95
CA THR A 249 -14.25 -9.31 -6.84
C THR A 249 -14.54 -10.80 -7.06
N ALA A 250 -13.61 -11.57 -7.61
CA ALA A 250 -13.72 -13.02 -7.76
C ALA A 250 -13.41 -13.79 -6.46
N TYR A 251 -13.00 -13.09 -5.40
CA TYR A 251 -12.64 -13.64 -4.11
C TYR A 251 -13.70 -13.37 -3.06
N GLU A 252 -13.65 -14.11 -1.94
CA GLU A 252 -14.36 -13.69 -0.74
C GLU A 252 -13.85 -12.31 -0.32
N VAL A 253 -14.72 -11.46 0.23
CA VAL A 253 -14.29 -10.12 0.71
C VAL A 253 -13.13 -10.26 1.70
N GLY A 254 -13.19 -11.28 2.56
CA GLY A 254 -12.13 -11.59 3.52
C GLY A 254 -10.94 -12.40 3.00
N ASP A 255 -10.92 -12.84 1.74
CA ASP A 255 -9.82 -13.68 1.22
C ASP A 255 -8.63 -12.82 0.74
N LEU A 256 -7.82 -12.36 1.68
CA LEU A 256 -6.67 -11.50 1.42
C LEU A 256 -5.47 -12.29 0.85
N HIS A 257 -5.31 -13.55 1.26
CA HIS A 257 -4.32 -14.44 0.65
C HIS A 257 -4.60 -14.67 -0.84
N GLY A 258 -5.83 -14.99 -1.21
CA GLY A 258 -6.18 -15.19 -2.62
C GLY A 258 -5.94 -13.94 -3.47
N LYS A 259 -6.23 -12.75 -2.92
CA LYS A 259 -6.07 -11.46 -3.59
C LYS A 259 -4.61 -11.00 -3.69
N HIS A 260 -3.85 -11.11 -2.61
CA HIS A 260 -2.53 -10.45 -2.46
C HIS A 260 -1.35 -11.43 -2.30
N GLY A 261 -1.64 -12.73 -2.25
CA GLY A 261 -0.65 -13.78 -2.05
C GLY A 261 -0.34 -14.07 -0.58
N GLU A 262 0.59 -15.01 -0.38
CA GLU A 262 1.10 -15.41 0.93
C GLU A 262 2.03 -14.36 1.53
N VAL A 263 2.16 -14.36 2.86
CA VAL A 263 3.09 -13.48 3.57
C VAL A 263 4.24 -14.24 4.22
N THR A 264 5.39 -13.58 4.27
CA THR A 264 6.58 -14.02 4.99
C THR A 264 6.70 -13.22 6.27
N ILE A 265 6.74 -13.92 7.40
CA ILE A 265 6.79 -13.32 8.73
C ILE A 265 8.18 -13.52 9.28
N PRO A 266 8.98 -12.44 9.35
CA PRO A 266 10.38 -12.61 9.64
C PRO A 266 10.59 -12.63 11.16
N GLY A 267 11.62 -13.33 11.63
CA GLY A 267 12.01 -13.46 13.04
C GLY A 267 12.49 -12.14 13.67
N PRO A 268 13.14 -12.18 14.84
CA PRO A 268 13.75 -10.98 15.44
C PRO A 268 14.74 -10.30 14.48
N ARG A 269 14.75 -8.95 14.48
CA ARG A 269 15.60 -8.16 13.58
C ARG A 269 17.09 -8.46 13.80
N THR A 270 17.79 -8.77 12.72
CA THR A 270 19.26 -8.79 12.65
C THR A 270 19.76 -7.54 11.93
N SER A 271 21.04 -7.20 12.10
CA SER A 271 21.66 -5.99 11.50
C SER A 271 21.69 -5.98 9.96
N GLN A 272 21.48 -7.14 9.32
CA GLN A 272 21.53 -7.30 7.86
C GLN A 272 20.14 -7.35 7.20
N ARG A 273 19.06 -7.11 7.96
CA ARG A 273 17.71 -7.29 7.44
C ARG A 273 17.27 -6.14 6.54
N ASP A 274 16.70 -6.51 5.39
CA ASP A 274 16.08 -5.57 4.47
C ASP A 274 14.97 -4.75 5.17
N LEU A 275 14.91 -3.45 4.88
CA LEU A 275 13.97 -2.52 5.51
C LEU A 275 12.51 -2.94 5.29
N SER A 276 12.20 -3.56 4.14
CA SER A 276 10.87 -4.04 3.76
C SER A 276 10.46 -5.36 4.42
N SER A 277 11.38 -6.08 5.06
CA SER A 277 11.11 -7.41 5.61
C SER A 277 9.92 -7.40 6.58
N GLY A 278 8.90 -8.23 6.28
CA GLY A 278 7.66 -8.34 7.04
C GLY A 278 6.72 -7.13 6.91
N ARG A 279 6.96 -6.23 5.93
CA ARG A 279 6.08 -5.10 5.61
C ARG A 279 5.48 -5.30 4.22
N TYR A 280 4.22 -4.95 4.10
CA TYR A 280 3.45 -5.09 2.87
C TYR A 280 2.49 -3.91 2.71
N GLN A 281 2.28 -3.48 1.46
CA GLN A 281 1.31 -2.44 1.14
C GLN A 281 0.67 -2.72 -0.21
N TRP A 282 -0.64 -2.94 -0.18
CA TRP A 282 -1.49 -3.22 -1.33
C TRP A 282 -2.64 -2.23 -1.43
N THR A 283 -3.33 -2.26 -2.57
CA THR A 283 -4.62 -1.59 -2.77
C THR A 283 -5.64 -2.68 -3.09
N ASP A 284 -6.68 -2.80 -2.28
CA ASP A 284 -7.71 -3.82 -2.42
C ASP A 284 -9.02 -3.19 -2.91
N GLU A 285 -9.49 -3.63 -4.07
CA GLU A 285 -10.72 -3.15 -4.71
C GLU A 285 -12.00 -3.79 -4.14
N TRP A 286 -11.85 -4.78 -3.26
CA TRP A 286 -12.94 -5.59 -2.73
C TRP A 286 -12.77 -5.86 -1.22
N LEU A 287 -12.45 -4.80 -0.47
CA LEU A 287 -12.27 -4.82 0.98
C LEU A 287 -12.87 -3.56 1.63
N PRO A 288 -14.19 -3.36 1.56
CA PRO A 288 -14.80 -2.12 2.03
C PRO A 288 -14.68 -1.96 3.56
N LEU A 289 -14.44 -0.74 4.02
CA LEU A 289 -14.59 -0.30 5.42
C LEU A 289 -15.94 0.36 5.66
N LEU A 290 -16.67 0.69 4.60
CA LEU A 290 -17.98 1.33 4.61
C LEU A 290 -19.08 0.39 4.10
N GLY A 291 -20.33 0.66 4.51
CA GLY A 291 -21.50 -0.10 4.07
C GLY A 291 -21.66 -1.47 4.75
N GLU A 292 -22.65 -2.24 4.29
CA GLU A 292 -23.06 -3.50 4.95
C GLU A 292 -22.02 -4.62 4.82
N ALA A 293 -21.22 -4.60 3.75
CA ALA A 293 -20.13 -5.54 3.54
C ALA A 293 -18.82 -5.12 4.23
N SER A 294 -18.86 -4.12 5.13
CA SER A 294 -17.67 -3.62 5.82
C SER A 294 -16.94 -4.71 6.60
N VAL A 295 -15.60 -4.65 6.58
CA VAL A 295 -14.74 -5.53 7.39
C VAL A 295 -14.45 -5.01 8.80
N LEU A 296 -15.01 -3.86 9.18
CA LEU A 296 -14.95 -3.38 10.57
C LEU A 296 -15.64 -4.36 11.53
N ASN A 297 -15.12 -4.44 12.76
CA ASN A 297 -15.60 -5.33 13.83
C ASN A 297 -15.55 -6.83 13.45
N LYS A 298 -14.55 -7.18 12.64
CA LYS A 298 -14.19 -8.56 12.29
C LYS A 298 -12.76 -8.85 12.71
N ALA A 299 -12.35 -10.10 12.70
CA ALA A 299 -10.97 -10.46 12.99
C ALA A 299 -10.20 -10.79 11.71
N LEU A 300 -9.00 -10.22 11.56
CA LEU A 300 -7.99 -10.77 10.65
C LEU A 300 -7.34 -11.96 11.34
N VAL A 301 -7.20 -13.08 10.63
CA VAL A 301 -6.52 -14.30 11.08
C VAL A 301 -5.37 -14.60 10.13
N VAL A 302 -4.22 -14.93 10.70
CA VAL A 302 -3.05 -15.43 10.00
C VAL A 302 -2.94 -16.92 10.33
N HIS A 303 -2.85 -17.74 9.28
CA HIS A 303 -2.69 -19.18 9.39
C HIS A 303 -1.21 -19.57 9.45
N ASP A 304 -0.93 -20.81 9.83
CA ASP A 304 0.43 -21.30 10.03
C ASP A 304 1.21 -21.35 8.70
N ALA A 305 2.52 -21.57 8.81
CA ALA A 305 3.44 -21.57 7.69
C ALA A 305 3.12 -22.68 6.69
N ASP A 306 3.68 -22.54 5.48
CA ASP A 306 3.61 -23.57 4.43
C ASP A 306 2.18 -23.97 4.04
N GLY A 307 1.23 -23.04 4.17
CA GLY A 307 -0.18 -23.23 3.81
C GLY A 307 -1.01 -24.03 4.82
N ASP A 308 -0.49 -24.30 6.02
CA ASP A 308 -1.24 -25.03 7.06
C ASP A 308 -2.43 -24.19 7.58
N ALA A 309 -3.60 -24.82 7.74
CA ALA A 309 -4.85 -24.17 8.11
C ALA A 309 -4.95 -23.75 9.58
N ALA A 310 -4.02 -24.17 10.46
CA ALA A 310 -4.00 -23.79 11.85
C ALA A 310 -3.91 -22.27 12.02
N ARG A 311 -4.66 -21.69 12.97
CA ARG A 311 -4.69 -20.24 13.22
C ARG A 311 -3.60 -19.88 14.23
N VAL A 312 -2.59 -19.12 13.80
CA VAL A 312 -1.40 -18.82 14.65
C VAL A 312 -1.38 -17.38 15.16
N ALA A 313 -2.12 -16.47 14.53
CA ALA A 313 -2.27 -15.12 15.02
C ALA A 313 -3.63 -14.55 14.57
N CYS A 314 -4.18 -13.63 15.36
CA CYS A 314 -5.40 -12.93 14.99
C CYS A 314 -5.48 -11.59 15.71
N ALA A 315 -6.27 -10.67 15.14
CA ALA A 315 -6.53 -9.37 15.72
C ALA A 315 -7.89 -8.83 15.24
N ASN A 316 -8.61 -8.14 16.11
CA ASN A 316 -9.83 -7.42 15.74
C ASN A 316 -9.49 -6.18 14.91
N ILE A 317 -10.22 -6.00 13.81
CA ILE A 317 -10.20 -4.81 12.97
C ILE A 317 -11.18 -3.82 13.58
N VAL A 318 -10.64 -2.76 14.17
CA VAL A 318 -11.41 -1.69 14.82
C VAL A 318 -11.15 -0.37 14.11
N MET A 319 -12.09 0.57 14.21
CA MET A 319 -11.87 1.92 13.69
C MET A 319 -10.69 2.57 14.42
N GLU A 320 -9.77 3.18 13.68
CA GLU A 320 -8.67 3.94 14.27
C GLU A 320 -9.22 5.34 14.63
N GLU A 321 -9.34 5.63 15.92
CA GLU A 321 -9.79 6.96 16.36
C GLU A 321 -8.76 8.02 15.96
N ILE A 322 -9.24 9.14 15.44
CA ILE A 322 -8.40 10.31 15.16
C ILE A 322 -7.99 10.90 16.51
N THR A 323 -6.82 10.54 17.02
CA THR A 323 -6.18 11.31 18.09
C THR A 323 -5.76 12.65 17.47
N GLY A 324 -6.53 13.70 17.77
CA GLY A 324 -6.30 15.07 17.31
C GLY A 324 -5.00 15.68 17.82
#